data_AF-A0A1R3KVA3-F1
#
_entry.id   AF-A0A1R3KVA3-F1
#
_cell.length_a   1.000
_cell.length_b   1.000
_cell.length_c   1.000
_cell.angle_alpha   90.00
_cell.angle_beta   90.00
_cell.angle_gamma   90.00
#
_symmetry.space_group_name_H-M   'P 1'
#
loop_
_entity.id
_entity.type
_entity.pdbx_description
1 polymer ?
#
loop_
_entity_poly.entity_id
_entity_poly.type
_entity_poly.pdbx_seq_one_letter_code
_entity_poly.pdbx_strand_id
1 'polypeptide(L)' 'EVIIMDTTAAQFPYPWQRCKIIHLVRHGQAMHNVEGDINREALLSPHLFDAELSPLGLQQ' A
#
# COMPACT_ATOMS: atom_id res chain seq x y z
N GLU A 1 -22.76 -40.85 -18.49
CA GLU A 1 -23.26 -39.52 -18.11
C GLU A 1 -22.08 -38.56 -18.13
N VAL A 2 -22.10 -37.57 -19.01
CA VAL A 2 -21.03 -36.56 -19.11
C VAL A 2 -21.51 -35.35 -18.31
N ILE A 3 -20.85 -35.08 -17.20
CA ILE A 3 -21.12 -33.89 -16.39
C ILE A 3 -20.54 -32.71 -17.16
N ILE A 4 -21.40 -31.92 -17.80
CA ILE A 4 -21.01 -30.63 -18.36
C ILE A 4 -20.79 -29.71 -17.16
N MET A 5 -19.53 -29.36 -16.91
CA MET A 5 -19.19 -28.34 -15.93
C MET A 5 -19.64 -27.00 -16.51
N ASP A 6 -20.78 -26.51 -16.03
CA ASP A 6 -21.28 -25.18 -16.37
C ASP A 6 -20.27 -24.15 -15.83
N THR A 7 -19.43 -23.65 -16.74
CA THR A 7 -18.46 -22.61 -16.44
C THR A 7 -19.22 -21.31 -16.30
N THR A 8 -19.91 -21.13 -15.17
CA THR A 8 -20.48 -19.84 -14.79
C THR A 8 -19.30 -18.91 -14.54
N ALA A 9 -18.79 -18.29 -15.62
CA ALA A 9 -17.78 -17.26 -15.56
C ALA A 9 -18.26 -16.25 -14.52
N ALA A 10 -17.45 -16.00 -13.49
CA ALA A 10 -17.80 -15.07 -12.42
C ALA A 10 -18.34 -13.79 -13.06
N GLN A 11 -19.65 -13.60 -12.94
CA GLN A 11 -20.35 -12.53 -13.63
C GLN A 11 -20.04 -11.28 -12.82
N PHE A 12 -18.92 -10.64 -13.14
CA PHE A 12 -18.51 -9.41 -12.48
C PHE A 12 -19.65 -8.39 -12.66
N PRO A 13 -20.22 -7.84 -11.57
CA PRO A 13 -21.40 -6.99 -11.63
C PRO A 13 -21.15 -5.65 -12.35
N TYR A 14 -19.93 -5.40 -12.80
CA TYR A 14 -19.51 -4.20 -13.50
C TYR A 14 -18.94 -4.56 -14.88
N PRO A 15 -19.43 -3.93 -15.97
CA PRO A 15 -18.83 -4.13 -17.27
C PRO A 15 -17.36 -3.69 -17.22
N TRP A 16 -16.46 -4.53 -17.72
CA TRP A 16 -15.00 -4.28 -17.80
C TRP A 16 -14.63 -2.89 -18.36
N GLN A 17 -15.50 -2.30 -19.18
CA GLN A 17 -15.36 -0.98 -19.80
C GLN A 17 -15.72 0.20 -18.89
N ARG A 18 -16.10 -0.04 -17.61
CA ARG A 18 -16.45 1.00 -16.63
C ARG A 18 -15.67 0.89 -15.32
N CYS A 19 -14.44 0.38 -15.37
CA CYS A 19 -13.58 0.32 -14.20
C CYS A 19 -12.71 1.58 -14.09
N LYS A 20 -12.48 2.05 -12.85
CA LYS A 20 -11.47 3.07 -12.55
C LYS A 20 -10.22 2.39 -12.02
N ILE A 21 -9.06 2.93 -12.36
CA ILE A 21 -7.78 2.49 -11.78
C ILE A 21 -7.59 3.24 -10.47
N ILE A 22 -7.35 2.50 -9.38
CA ILE A 22 -6.98 3.06 -8.09
C ILE A 22 -5.49 2.78 -7.89
N HIS A 23 -4.70 3.84 -7.75
CA HIS A 23 -3.30 3.75 -7.36
C HIS A 23 -3.19 3.91 -5.86
N LEU A 24 -2.67 2.89 -5.17
CA LEU A 24 -2.36 2.93 -3.75
C LEU A 24 -0.85 3.20 -3.61
N VAL A 25 -0.50 4.36 -3.06
CA VAL A 25 0.89 4.80 -2.91
C VAL A 25 1.17 5.00 -1.42
N ARG A 26 2.21 4.34 -0.91
CA ARG A 26 2.72 4.59 0.44
C ARG A 26 3.62 5.83 0.39
N HIS A 27 3.64 6.61 1.48
CA HIS A 27 4.60 7.72 1.62
C HIS A 27 6.06 7.25 1.47
N GLY A 28 6.94 8.15 1.03
CA GLY A 28 8.38 7.92 0.98
C GLY A 28 8.99 7.77 2.38
N GLN A 29 10.28 7.41 2.46
CA GLN A 29 10.97 7.24 3.73
C GLN A 29 10.91 8.51 4.60
N ALA A 30 10.43 8.39 5.83
CA ALA A 30 10.43 9.47 6.82
C ALA A 30 11.55 9.28 7.85
N MET A 31 11.87 10.35 8.59
CA MET A 31 12.93 10.32 9.62
C MET A 31 12.64 9.28 10.72
N HIS A 32 11.35 9.00 11.03
CA HIS A 32 11.00 7.92 11.97
C HIS A 32 11.37 6.53 11.44
N ASN A 33 11.39 6.31 10.12
CA ASN A 33 11.84 5.04 9.54
C ASN A 33 13.35 4.88 9.73
N VAL A 34 14.10 5.95 9.48
CA VAL A 34 15.57 5.97 9.65
C VAL A 34 15.94 5.69 11.10
N GLU A 35 15.35 6.42 12.05
CA GLU A 35 15.64 6.24 13.48
C GLU A 35 15.14 4.89 14.01
N GLY A 36 13.98 4.42 13.53
CA GLY A 36 13.41 3.14 13.92
C GLY A 36 14.23 1.93 13.44
N ASP A 37 14.92 2.05 12.31
CA ASP A 37 15.85 1.02 11.79
C ASP A 37 17.12 0.93 12.64
N ILE A 38 17.55 2.03 13.25
CA ILE A 38 18.72 2.08 14.16
C ILE A 38 18.32 1.57 15.56
N ASN A 39 17.22 2.10 16.09
CA ASN A 39 16.71 1.75 17.40
C ASN A 39 15.18 1.73 17.38
N ARG A 40 14.61 0.54 17.56
CA ARG A 40 13.16 0.35 17.52
C ARG A 40 12.42 1.16 18.60
N GLU A 41 13.05 1.42 19.74
CA GLU A 41 12.46 2.25 20.81
C GLU A 41 12.32 3.73 20.39
N ALA A 42 13.06 4.18 19.36
CA ALA A 42 12.92 5.52 18.82
C ALA A 42 11.50 5.79 18.29
N LEU A 43 10.79 4.75 17.82
CA LEU A 43 9.41 4.88 17.33
C LEU A 43 8.42 5.33 18.43
N LEU A 44 8.79 5.21 19.71
CA LEU A 44 7.99 5.69 20.84
C LEU A 44 8.24 7.17 21.17
N SER A 45 9.23 7.80 20.52
CA SER A 45 9.56 9.20 20.73
C SER A 45 8.47 10.11 20.16
N PRO A 46 7.86 11.00 20.97
CA PRO A 46 6.89 11.97 20.49
C PRO A 46 7.45 12.89 19.38
N HIS A 47 8.77 13.07 19.32
CA HIS A 47 9.44 13.84 18.26
C HIS A 47 9.33 13.19 16.87
N LEU A 48 9.02 11.89 16.80
CA LEU A 48 8.94 11.13 15.56
C LEU A 48 7.50 10.82 15.10
N PHE A 49 6.48 11.28 15.82
CA PHE A 49 5.07 11.00 15.48
C PHE A 49 4.61 11.73 14.22
N ASP A 50 5.11 12.94 13.98
CA ASP A 50 4.87 13.73 12.76
C ASP A 50 6.21 14.07 12.09
N ALA A 51 7.04 13.03 11.92
CA ALA A 51 8.37 13.18 11.36
C ALA A 51 8.32 13.54 9.86
N GLU A 52 9.16 14.48 9.45
CA GLU A 52 9.32 14.85 8.05
C GLU A 52 9.92 13.72 7.19
N LEU A 53 9.79 13.85 5.87
CA LEU A 53 10.44 12.95 4.91
C LEU A 53 11.96 13.12 5.00
N SER A 54 12.69 12.00 4.89
CA SER A 54 14.14 12.04 4.74
C SER A 54 14.52 12.59 3.35
N PRO A 55 15.77 13.01 3.12
CA PRO A 55 16.23 13.39 1.78
C PRO A 55 16.00 12.31 0.73
N LEU A 56 16.09 11.03 1.12
CA LEU A 56 15.73 9.90 0.26
C LEU A 56 14.23 9.83 0.02
N GLY A 57 13.41 10.00 1.06
CA GLY A 57 11.95 10.01 0.93
C GLY A 57 11.39 11.13 0.07
N LEU A 58 12.08 12.27 -0.03
CA LEU A 58 11.72 13.37 -0.95
C LEU A 58 12.02 13.05 -2.43
N GLN A 59 12.92 12.11 -2.70
CA GLN A 59 13.24 11.66 -4.07
C GLN A 59 12.37 10.51 -4.56
N GLN A 60 11.69 9.82 -3.63
CA GLN A 60 10.78 8.70 -3.89
C GLN A 60 9.40 9.19 -4.31
#